data_AF-A0A377M2K8-F1
#
_entry.id   AF-A0A377M2K8-F1
#
_cell.length_a   1.000
_cell.length_b   1.000
_cell.length_c   1.000
_cell.angle_alpha   90.00
_cell.angle_beta   90.00
_cell.angle_gamma   90.00
#
_symmetry.space_group_name_H-M   'P 1'
#
loop_
_entity.id
_entity.type
_entity.pdbx_description
1 polymer ?
#
loop_
_entity_poly.entity_id
_entity_poly.type
_entity_poly.pdbx_seq_one_letter_code
_entity_poly.pdbx_strand_id
1 'polypeptide(L)'
;MAPPEPPYQADEIYDALLQGDKLVRLGGLRVLRIGEDVFVNGEKLDSPHRPALEAIASHLVLTADTFGDALEDPSFLAMLAALVNSGYWFFED
;
A
#
# COMPACT_ATOMS: atom_id res chain seq x y z
N MET A 1 -13.12 -9.94 -0.52
CA MET A 1 -13.30 -8.56 -1.00
C MET A 1 -13.11 -8.59 -2.50
N ALA A 2 -14.03 -7.99 -3.26
CA ALA A 2 -13.83 -7.80 -4.70
C ALA A 2 -12.92 -6.57 -4.92
N PRO A 3 -12.22 -6.48 -6.07
CA PRO A 3 -11.51 -5.27 -6.44
C PRO A 3 -12.45 -4.05 -6.44
N PRO A 4 -11.94 -2.85 -6.13
CA PRO A 4 -12.75 -1.64 -6.19
C PRO A 4 -13.18 -1.31 -7.62
N GLU A 5 -14.45 -0.92 -7.79
CA GLU A 5 -14.99 -0.38 -9.04
C GLU A 5 -15.64 1.00 -8.76
N PRO A 6 -15.12 2.10 -9.32
CA PRO A 6 -14.00 2.18 -10.27
C PRO A 6 -12.61 1.94 -9.62
N PRO A 7 -11.57 1.64 -10.42
CA PRO A 7 -10.20 1.54 -9.93
C PRO A 7 -9.70 2.88 -9.37
N TYR A 8 -9.05 2.84 -8.21
CA TYR A 8 -8.42 4.00 -7.59
C TYR A 8 -7.28 4.54 -8.45
N GLN A 9 -7.23 5.86 -8.57
CA GLN A 9 -6.11 6.61 -9.09
C GLN A 9 -5.12 6.96 -7.97
N ALA A 10 -3.89 7.30 -8.34
CA ALA A 10 -2.82 7.58 -7.38
C ALA A 10 -3.10 8.80 -6.48
N ASP A 11 -3.75 9.83 -7.04
CA ASP A 11 -4.23 11.02 -6.33
C ASP A 11 -5.35 10.68 -5.34
N GLU A 12 -6.28 9.80 -5.71
CA GLU A 12 -7.33 9.34 -4.79
C GLU A 12 -6.75 8.60 -3.58
N ILE A 13 -5.71 7.76 -3.78
CA ILE A 13 -5.00 7.09 -2.66
C ILE A 13 -4.36 8.12 -1.73
N TYR A 14 -3.69 9.13 -2.31
CA TYR A 14 -3.02 10.19 -1.56
C TYR A 14 -4.03 10.99 -0.73
N ASP A 15 -5.10 11.47 -1.36
CA ASP A 15 -6.12 12.28 -0.72
C ASP A 15 -6.82 11.52 0.41
N ALA A 16 -7.18 10.25 0.21
CA ALA A 16 -7.81 9.42 1.23
C ALA A 16 -6.90 9.24 2.46
N LEU A 17 -5.62 8.89 2.25
CA LEU A 17 -4.66 8.73 3.35
C LEU A 17 -4.46 10.05 4.12
N LEU A 18 -4.41 11.19 3.43
CA LEU A 18 -4.29 12.50 4.09
C LEU A 18 -5.56 12.93 4.83
N GLN A 19 -6.74 12.47 4.40
CA GLN A 19 -7.99 12.68 5.11
C GLN A 19 -8.11 11.83 6.39
N GLY A 20 -7.19 10.88 6.59
CA GLY A 20 -7.12 10.03 7.77
C GLY A 20 -7.66 8.61 7.55
N ASP A 21 -8.08 8.29 6.33
CA ASP A 21 -8.49 6.95 5.95
C ASP A 21 -7.31 5.98 6.07
N LYS A 22 -7.62 4.71 6.27
CA LYS A 22 -6.62 3.69 6.57
C LYS A 22 -6.68 2.55 5.57
N LEU A 23 -5.52 2.16 5.07
CA LEU A 23 -5.39 0.98 4.22
C LEU A 23 -5.24 -0.28 5.07
N VAL A 24 -6.19 -1.19 4.94
CA VAL A 24 -6.22 -2.47 5.64
C VAL A 24 -5.84 -3.59 4.70
N ARG A 25 -4.89 -4.43 5.12
CA ARG A 25 -4.44 -5.59 4.36
C ARG A 25 -5.52 -6.67 4.34
N LEU A 26 -5.74 -7.27 3.17
CA LEU A 26 -6.60 -8.43 3.01
C LEU A 26 -6.14 -9.59 3.91
N GLY A 27 -7.08 -10.14 4.68
CA GLY A 27 -6.84 -11.32 5.52
C GLY A 27 -6.32 -12.50 4.70
N GLY A 28 -5.19 -13.08 5.14
CA GLY A 28 -4.54 -14.20 4.45
C GLY A 28 -3.53 -13.80 3.36
N LEU A 29 -3.43 -12.51 3.01
CA LEU A 29 -2.38 -12.03 2.10
C LEU A 29 -1.00 -12.21 2.72
N ARG A 30 -0.09 -12.85 1.97
CA ARG A 30 1.29 -13.08 2.42
C ARG A 30 2.16 -11.93 1.97
N VAL A 31 2.75 -11.24 2.94
CA VAL A 31 3.79 -10.23 2.70
C VAL A 31 5.05 -10.69 3.43
N LEU A 32 6.15 -10.78 2.69
CA LEU A 32 7.42 -11.33 3.17
C LEU A 32 8.55 -10.35 2.90
N ARG A 33 9.44 -10.16 3.87
CA ARG A 33 10.72 -9.46 3.67
C ARG A 33 11.85 -10.48 3.59
N ILE A 34 12.66 -10.41 2.54
CA ILE A 34 13.86 -11.24 2.37
C ILE A 34 15.04 -10.30 2.13
N GLY A 35 15.90 -10.16 3.14
CA GLY A 35 16.92 -9.13 3.14
C GLY A 35 16.29 -7.74 3.12
N GLU A 36 16.52 -7.00 2.04
CA GLU A 36 16.00 -5.64 1.82
C GLU A 36 14.76 -5.62 0.92
N ASP A 37 14.43 -6.75 0.29
CA ASP A 37 13.33 -6.85 -0.66
C ASP A 37 12.03 -7.27 0.05
N VAL A 38 10.92 -6.66 -0.37
CA VAL A 38 9.57 -6.99 0.10
C VAL A 38 8.78 -7.64 -1.03
N PHE A 39 8.09 -8.72 -0.72
CA PHE A 39 7.26 -9.48 -1.66
C PHE A 39 5.83 -9.56 -1.17
N VAL A 40 4.87 -9.24 -2.04
CA VAL A 40 3.44 -9.38 -1.80
C VAL A 40 2.92 -10.47 -2.73
N ASN A 41 2.41 -11.57 -2.16
CA ASN A 41 1.86 -12.69 -2.93
C ASN A 41 2.79 -13.23 -4.05
N GLY A 42 4.11 -13.12 -3.86
CA GLY A 42 5.13 -13.55 -4.82
C GLY A 42 5.67 -12.44 -5.72
N GLU A 43 5.04 -11.26 -5.75
CA GLU A 43 5.49 -10.10 -6.52
C GLU A 43 6.41 -9.22 -5.69
N LYS A 44 7.59 -8.88 -6.23
CA LYS A 44 8.53 -7.97 -5.56
C LYS A 44 8.00 -6.54 -5.63
N LEU A 45 7.96 -5.85 -4.50
CA LEU A 45 7.76 -4.41 -4.45
C LEU A 45 9.10 -3.71 -4.68
N ASP A 46 9.15 -2.84 -5.67
CA ASP A 46 10.34 -2.08 -6.03
C ASP A 46 10.10 -0.59 -5.75
N SER A 47 10.78 -0.07 -4.74
CA SER A 47 10.70 1.34 -4.34
C SER A 47 11.95 1.76 -3.56
N PRO A 48 12.43 3.00 -3.72
CA PRO A 48 13.53 3.53 -2.90
C PRO A 48 13.11 3.77 -1.44
N HIS A 49 11.80 3.83 -1.14
CA HIS A 49 11.26 4.15 0.18
C HIS A 49 11.24 2.94 1.11
N ARG A 50 12.43 2.53 1.57
CA ARG A 50 12.61 1.35 2.43
C ARG A 50 11.75 1.35 3.70
N PRO A 51 11.63 2.47 4.46
CA PRO A 51 10.76 2.49 5.63
C PRO A 51 9.29 2.20 5.26
N ALA A 52 8.83 2.72 4.14
CA ALA A 52 7.47 2.49 3.65
C ALA A 52 7.25 1.03 3.22
N LEU A 53 8.21 0.41 2.53
CA LEU A 53 8.16 -1.02 2.19
C LEU A 53 8.17 -1.91 3.45
N GLU A 54 9.00 -1.58 4.44
CA GLU A 54 9.03 -2.28 5.73
C GLU A 54 7.69 -2.17 6.44
N ALA A 55 7.04 -1.01 6.36
CA ALA A 55 5.73 -0.82 6.93
C ALA A 55 4.67 -1.66 6.21
N ILE A 56 4.70 -1.71 4.87
CA ILE A 56 3.84 -2.58 4.06
C ILE A 56 3.99 -4.04 4.48
N ALA A 57 5.17 -4.49 4.93
CA ALA A 57 5.39 -5.86 5.40
C ALA A 57 4.95 -6.07 6.85
N SER A 58 5.19 -5.10 7.73
CA SER A 58 5.08 -5.25 9.19
C SER A 58 3.69 -4.93 9.74
N HIS A 59 2.91 -4.07 9.07
CA HIS A 59 1.62 -3.62 9.56
C HIS A 59 0.45 -4.17 8.73
N LEU A 60 -0.64 -4.50 9.43
CA LEU A 60 -1.91 -4.86 8.80
C LEU A 60 -2.73 -3.63 8.40
N VAL A 61 -2.52 -2.52 9.11
CA VAL A 61 -3.20 -1.24 8.87
C VAL A 61 -2.12 -0.18 8.61
N LEU A 62 -2.27 0.56 7.51
CA LEU A 62 -1.33 1.56 7.03
C LEU A 62 -2.04 2.92 6.96
N THR A 63 -1.34 3.98 7.35
CA THR A 63 -1.85 5.35 7.41
C THR A 63 -0.87 6.31 6.76
N ALA A 64 -1.24 7.58 6.56
CA ALA A 64 -0.30 8.58 6.04
C ALA A 64 1.00 8.67 6.86
N ASP A 65 0.90 8.69 8.19
CA ASP A 65 2.06 8.73 9.09
C ASP A 65 2.99 7.52 8.93
N THR A 66 2.44 6.38 8.53
CA THR A 66 3.20 5.15 8.31
C THR A 66 4.09 5.23 7.07
N PHE A 67 3.66 5.99 6.06
CA PHE A 67 4.39 6.16 4.81
C PHE A 67 5.26 7.42 4.77
N GLY A 68 4.90 8.46 5.51
CA GLY A 68 5.69 9.68 5.60
C GLY A 68 5.91 10.33 4.24
N ASP A 69 7.16 10.69 3.96
CA ASP A 69 7.60 11.34 2.73
C ASP A 69 7.47 10.46 1.46
N ALA A 70 7.27 9.15 1.61
CA ALA A 70 7.02 8.27 0.47
C ALA A 70 5.73 8.62 -0.29
N LEU A 71 4.75 9.24 0.38
CA LEU A 71 3.51 9.69 -0.28
C LEU A 71 3.72 10.83 -1.26
N GLU A 72 4.82 11.56 -1.17
CA GLU A 72 5.15 12.63 -2.12
C GLU A 72 5.75 12.09 -3.42
N ASP A 73 6.02 10.79 -3.51
CA ASP A 73 6.55 10.12 -4.70
C ASP A 73 5.41 9.51 -5.54
N PRO A 74 5.15 10.04 -6.76
CA PRO A 74 4.11 9.52 -7.63
C PRO A 74 4.30 8.03 -8.00
N SER A 75 5.54 7.55 -8.07
CA SER A 75 5.83 6.16 -8.39
C SER A 75 5.43 5.23 -7.23
N PHE A 76 5.60 5.69 -5.99
CA PHE A 76 5.16 4.95 -4.80
C PHE A 76 3.63 4.94 -4.69
N LEU A 77 2.96 6.07 -4.94
CA LEU A 77 1.50 6.14 -4.98
C LEU A 77 0.90 5.25 -6.07
N ALA A 78 1.52 5.21 -7.26
CA ALA A 78 1.09 4.32 -8.33
C ALA A 78 1.22 2.83 -7.92
N MET A 79 2.28 2.46 -7.20
CA MET A 79 2.44 1.13 -6.63
C MET A 79 1.33 0.83 -5.61
N LEU A 80 1.03 1.76 -4.68
CA LEU A 80 -0.06 1.58 -3.72
C LEU A 80 -1.42 1.41 -4.42
N ALA A 81 -1.71 2.24 -5.42
CA ALA A 81 -2.93 2.13 -6.21
C ALA A 81 -3.05 0.76 -6.89
N ALA A 82 -1.95 0.24 -7.44
CA ALA A 82 -1.93 -1.11 -8.04
C ALA A 82 -2.24 -2.20 -7.00
N LEU A 83 -1.71 -2.10 -5.79
CA LEU A 83 -1.99 -3.04 -4.69
C LEU A 83 -3.47 -2.99 -4.25
N VAL A 84 -4.03 -1.78 -4.14
CA VAL A 84 -5.45 -1.57 -3.79
C VAL A 84 -6.37 -2.09 -4.89
N ASN A 85 -6.07 -1.77 -6.14
CA ASN A 85 -6.84 -2.23 -7.31
C ASN A 85 -6.72 -3.75 -7.53
N SER A 86 -5.67 -4.40 -7.02
CA SER A 86 -5.55 -5.86 -6.99
C SER A 86 -6.34 -6.51 -5.85
N GLY A 87 -6.98 -5.71 -4.98
CA GLY A 87 -7.74 -6.17 -3.82
C GLY A 87 -6.86 -6.64 -2.66
N TYR A 88 -5.56 -6.34 -2.68
CA TYR A 88 -4.62 -6.75 -1.63
C TYR A 88 -4.72 -5.86 -0.39
N TRP A 89 -5.03 -4.57 -0.59
CA TRP A 89 -5.42 -3.64 0.48
C TRP A 89 -6.72 -2.94 0.09
N PHE A 90 -7.42 -2.41 1.08
CA PHE A 90 -8.66 -1.66 0.90
C PHE A 90 -8.75 -0.57 1.97
N PHE A 91 -9.48 0.51 1.70
CA PHE A 91 -9.77 1.52 2.72
C PHE A 91 -10.85 1.01 3.69
N GLU A 92 -10.65 1.22 4.98
CA GLU A 92 -11.65 0.98 6.03
C GLU A 92 -12.57 2.21 6.15
N ASP A 93 -13.88 2.00 6.16
CA ASP A 93 -14.92 3.03 6.39
C ASP A 93 -14.92 3.57 7.84
#